data_AF-A0A2V8MV48-F1
#
_entry.id   AF-A0A2V8MV48-F1
#
_cell.length_a   1.000
_cell.length_b   1.000
_cell.length_c   1.000
_cell.angle_alpha   90.00
_cell.angle_beta   90.00
_cell.angle_gamma   90.00
#
_symmetry.space_group_name_H-M   'P 1'
#
loop_
_entity.id
_entity.type
_entity.pdbx_description
1 polymer ?
#
loop_
_entity_poly.entity_id
_entity_poly.type
_entity_poly.pdbx_seq_one_letter_code
_entity_poly.pdbx_strand_id
1 'polypeptide(L)'
;GKHGGARAQLARAIEVAETCGDLEGAGRASLSIIEELSAQTPMQELAAIYKSAAHLLRDSQDPSATKRLIACAGKVIDALAVATPSESAVETDSWEGFSLKREILKIEREIISRALRDAGGSVSAASQLLGFKHHQSLIASLNTRHKDLLTARSANQAESGQVQHSAVNVPNFDLAR
;
A
#
# COMPACT_ATOMS: atom_id res chain seq x y z
N GLY A 1 -26.87 12.55 -11.00
CA GLY A 1 -26.40 12.76 -12.39
C GLY A 1 -26.44 11.44 -13.15
N LYS A 2 -26.39 11.47 -14.50
CA LYS A 2 -26.53 10.29 -15.37
C LYS A 2 -25.57 9.13 -15.02
N HIS A 3 -24.35 9.46 -14.57
CA HIS A 3 -23.33 8.48 -14.14
C HIS A 3 -23.72 7.65 -12.91
N GLY A 4 -24.41 8.25 -11.93
CA GLY A 4 -24.85 7.52 -10.72
C GLY A 4 -25.92 6.48 -11.03
N GLY A 5 -26.83 6.79 -11.97
CA GLY A 5 -27.84 5.84 -12.44
C GLY A 5 -27.24 4.67 -13.21
N ALA A 6 -26.30 4.95 -14.13
CA ALA A 6 -25.59 3.90 -14.87
C ALA A 6 -24.81 2.96 -13.94
N ARG A 7 -24.13 3.52 -12.94
CA ARG A 7 -23.40 2.72 -11.93
C ARG A 7 -24.32 1.81 -11.14
N ALA A 8 -25.45 2.32 -10.66
CA ALA A 8 -26.42 1.52 -9.91
C ALA A 8 -27.01 0.39 -10.76
N GLN A 9 -27.27 0.64 -12.05
CA GLN A 9 -27.74 -0.38 -12.98
C GLN A 9 -26.70 -1.47 -13.24
N LEU A 10 -25.44 -1.09 -13.45
CA LEU A 10 -24.34 -2.05 -13.65
C LEU A 10 -24.08 -2.86 -12.38
N ALA A 11 -24.10 -2.24 -11.20
CA ALA A 11 -23.97 -2.94 -9.92
C ALA A 11 -25.09 -3.98 -9.72
N ARG A 12 -26.34 -3.60 -10.05
CA ARG A 12 -27.47 -4.53 -10.01
C ARG A 12 -27.33 -5.66 -11.04
N ALA A 13 -26.79 -5.38 -12.22
CA ALA A 13 -26.55 -6.40 -13.24
C ALA A 13 -25.50 -7.42 -12.76
N ILE A 14 -24.45 -6.97 -12.08
CA ILE A 14 -23.44 -7.85 -11.45
C ILE A 14 -24.11 -8.75 -10.42
N GLU A 15 -24.86 -8.17 -9.47
CA GLU A 15 -25.54 -8.92 -8.40
C GLU A 15 -26.50 -9.99 -8.95
N VAL A 16 -27.33 -9.63 -9.93
CA VAL A 16 -28.27 -10.57 -10.55
C VAL A 16 -27.53 -11.68 -11.30
N ALA A 17 -26.49 -11.34 -12.06
CA ALA A 17 -25.70 -12.31 -12.80
C ALA A 17 -25.00 -13.30 -11.86
N GLU A 18 -24.39 -12.82 -10.77
CA GLU A 18 -23.79 -13.68 -9.74
C GLU A 18 -24.83 -14.59 -9.08
N THR A 19 -25.99 -14.04 -8.72
CA THR A 19 -27.08 -14.81 -8.09
C THR A 19 -27.60 -15.92 -8.99
N CYS A 20 -27.63 -15.69 -10.30
CA CYS A 20 -28.05 -16.67 -11.30
C CYS A 20 -26.93 -17.61 -11.75
N GLY A 21 -25.69 -17.44 -11.24
CA GLY A 21 -24.52 -18.23 -11.65
C GLY A 21 -23.92 -17.83 -13.01
N ASP A 22 -24.35 -16.71 -13.60
CA ASP A 22 -23.79 -16.13 -14.81
C ASP A 22 -22.53 -15.31 -14.49
N LEU A 23 -21.43 -16.01 -14.21
CA LEU A 23 -20.14 -15.37 -13.90
C LEU A 23 -19.62 -14.53 -15.07
N GLU A 24 -19.91 -14.95 -16.30
CA GLU A 24 -19.46 -14.22 -17.49
C GLU A 24 -20.22 -12.89 -17.66
N GLY A 25 -21.53 -12.89 -17.44
CA GLY A 25 -22.34 -11.68 -17.37
C GLY A 25 -21.89 -10.73 -16.26
N ALA A 26 -21.62 -11.26 -15.07
CA ALA A 26 -21.10 -10.47 -13.94
C ALA A 26 -19.74 -9.83 -14.25
N GLY A 27 -18.83 -10.59 -14.87
CA GLY A 27 -17.54 -10.10 -15.33
C GLY A 27 -17.67 -9.02 -16.40
N ARG A 28 -18.52 -9.21 -17.40
CA ARG A 28 -18.77 -8.24 -18.47
C ARG A 28 -19.37 -6.93 -17.96
N ALA A 29 -20.30 -7.00 -17.00
CA ALA A 29 -20.87 -5.82 -16.36
C ALA A 29 -19.82 -5.07 -15.52
N SER A 30 -18.93 -5.79 -14.83
CA SER A 30 -17.80 -5.22 -14.11
C SER A 30 -16.84 -4.47 -15.04
N LEU A 31 -16.52 -5.05 -16.22
CA LEU A 31 -15.71 -4.36 -17.23
C LEU A 31 -16.39 -3.09 -17.76
N SER A 32 -17.72 -3.10 -17.94
CA SER A 32 -18.47 -1.91 -18.36
C SER A 32 -18.41 -0.76 -17.36
N ILE A 33 -18.29 -1.05 -16.05
CA ILE A 33 -18.04 0.01 -15.06
C ILE A 33 -16.69 0.68 -15.31
N ILE A 34 -15.64 -0.10 -15.55
CA ILE A 34 -14.30 0.46 -15.82
C ILE A 34 -14.27 1.18 -17.17
N GLU A 35 -14.98 0.67 -18.18
CA GLU A 35 -14.99 1.25 -19.51
C GLU A 35 -15.63 2.65 -19.52
N GLU A 36 -16.81 2.78 -18.90
CA GLU A 36 -17.64 3.97 -19.03
C GLU A 36 -17.48 4.95 -17.88
N LEU A 37 -17.06 4.47 -16.70
CA LEU A 37 -17.09 5.24 -15.46
C LEU A 37 -15.70 5.42 -14.82
N SER A 38 -14.61 5.11 -15.54
CA SER A 38 -13.24 5.25 -15.00
C SER A 38 -12.96 6.64 -14.44
N ALA A 39 -13.34 7.70 -15.17
CA ALA A 39 -13.08 9.08 -14.76
C ALA A 39 -13.88 9.51 -13.51
N GLN A 40 -14.94 8.81 -13.13
CA GLN A 40 -15.75 9.09 -11.94
C GLN A 40 -15.59 8.04 -10.84
N THR A 41 -14.68 7.08 -11.01
CA THR A 41 -14.48 5.98 -10.07
C THR A 41 -13.10 6.10 -9.43
N PRO A 42 -12.98 6.10 -8.09
CA PRO A 42 -11.70 6.14 -7.41
C PRO A 42 -10.76 5.02 -7.86
N MET A 43 -9.46 5.29 -7.92
CA MET A 43 -8.44 4.34 -8.36
C MET A 43 -8.50 3.00 -7.60
N GLN A 44 -8.62 3.04 -6.28
CA GLN A 44 -8.68 1.83 -5.45
C GLN A 44 -9.90 0.97 -5.80
N GLU A 45 -11.00 1.62 -6.14
CA GLU A 45 -12.22 0.95 -6.57
C GLU A 45 -12.08 0.38 -7.98
N LEU A 46 -11.46 1.10 -8.92
CA LEU A 46 -11.16 0.58 -10.26
C LEU A 46 -10.29 -0.68 -10.19
N ALA A 47 -9.27 -0.69 -9.34
CA ALA A 47 -8.42 -1.86 -9.13
C ALA A 47 -9.21 -3.05 -8.55
N ALA A 48 -10.12 -2.79 -7.59
CA ALA A 48 -10.96 -3.82 -7.00
C ALA A 48 -11.93 -4.43 -8.03
N ILE A 49 -12.61 -3.59 -8.82
CA ILE A 49 -13.52 -4.02 -9.89
C ILE A 49 -12.77 -4.82 -10.94
N TYR A 50 -11.57 -4.36 -11.34
CA TYR A 50 -10.74 -5.05 -12.33
C TYR A 50 -10.34 -6.45 -11.83
N LYS A 51 -9.90 -6.55 -10.57
CA LYS A 51 -9.52 -7.84 -9.97
C LYS A 51 -10.71 -8.79 -9.91
N SER A 52 -11.90 -8.30 -9.58
CA SER A 52 -13.14 -9.09 -9.60
C SER A 52 -13.46 -9.59 -11.01
N ALA A 53 -13.47 -8.68 -12.00
CA ALA A 53 -13.72 -9.02 -13.39
C ALA A 53 -12.74 -10.07 -13.93
N ALA A 54 -11.44 -9.91 -13.64
CA ALA A 54 -10.41 -10.87 -14.03
C ALA A 54 -10.61 -12.25 -13.40
N HIS A 55 -11.09 -12.31 -12.15
CA HIS A 55 -11.42 -13.56 -11.49
C HIS A 55 -12.62 -14.26 -12.13
N LEU A 56 -13.70 -13.51 -12.38
CA LEU A 56 -14.94 -14.02 -12.98
C LEU A 56 -14.74 -14.51 -14.42
N LEU A 57 -13.86 -13.85 -15.18
CA LEU A 57 -13.62 -14.14 -16.60
C LEU A 57 -12.41 -15.03 -16.85
N ARG A 58 -11.75 -15.57 -15.81
CA ARG A 58 -10.49 -16.32 -15.96
C ARG A 58 -10.59 -17.53 -16.90
N ASP A 59 -11.76 -18.18 -16.91
CA ASP A 59 -12.03 -19.40 -17.68
C ASP A 59 -12.84 -19.10 -18.95
N SER A 60 -13.09 -17.81 -19.26
CA SER A 60 -13.91 -17.39 -20.40
C SER A 60 -13.26 -17.84 -21.72
N GLN A 61 -14.09 -18.43 -22.59
CA GLN A 61 -13.70 -18.82 -23.94
C GLN A 61 -13.96 -17.71 -24.96
N ASP A 62 -14.48 -16.55 -24.53
CA ASP A 62 -14.73 -15.42 -25.43
C ASP A 62 -13.45 -14.57 -25.61
N PRO A 63 -12.84 -14.53 -26.81
CA PRO A 63 -11.69 -13.69 -27.07
C PRO A 63 -11.96 -12.20 -26.85
N SER A 64 -13.23 -11.77 -26.94
CA SER A 64 -13.62 -10.39 -26.67
C SER A 64 -13.45 -10.02 -25.20
N ALA A 65 -13.70 -10.96 -24.28
CA ALA A 65 -13.53 -10.76 -22.85
C ALA A 65 -12.07 -10.47 -22.49
N THR A 66 -11.14 -11.25 -23.06
CA THR A 66 -9.70 -11.03 -22.88
C THR A 66 -9.24 -9.68 -23.43
N LYS A 67 -9.71 -9.28 -24.62
CA LYS A 67 -9.39 -7.95 -25.20
C LYS A 67 -9.89 -6.82 -24.31
N ARG A 68 -11.12 -6.93 -23.78
CA ARG A 68 -11.69 -5.94 -22.87
C ARG A 68 -10.94 -5.90 -21.54
N LEU A 69 -10.53 -7.04 -20.99
CA LEU A 69 -9.67 -7.09 -19.81
C LEU A 69 -8.34 -6.35 -20.02
N ILE A 70 -7.68 -6.54 -21.15
CA ILE A 70 -6.43 -5.82 -21.45
C ILE A 70 -6.67 -4.31 -21.54
N ALA A 71 -7.73 -3.88 -22.24
CA ALA A 71 -8.08 -2.47 -22.35
C ALA A 71 -8.43 -1.84 -20.99
N CYS A 72 -9.17 -2.57 -20.14
CA CYS A 72 -9.49 -2.14 -18.79
C CYS A 72 -8.26 -2.07 -17.89
N ALA A 73 -7.30 -2.99 -18.05
CA ALA A 73 -6.02 -2.92 -17.34
C ALA A 73 -5.28 -1.61 -17.66
N GLY A 74 -5.25 -1.21 -18.93
CA GLY A 74 -4.71 0.09 -19.35
C GLY A 74 -5.35 1.26 -18.61
N LYS A 75 -6.70 1.30 -18.54
CA LYS A 75 -7.42 2.35 -17.80
C LYS A 75 -7.09 2.39 -16.31
N VAL A 76 -6.89 1.23 -15.67
CA VAL A 76 -6.49 1.14 -14.26
C VAL A 76 -5.05 1.65 -14.08
N ILE A 77 -4.15 1.28 -14.98
CA ILE A 77 -2.74 1.74 -14.97
C ILE A 77 -2.65 3.25 -15.20
N ASP A 78 -3.43 3.80 -16.13
CA ASP A 78 -3.48 5.23 -16.39
C ASP A 78 -4.02 6.00 -15.17
N ALA A 79 -5.07 5.48 -14.53
CA ALA A 79 -5.59 6.04 -13.29
C ALA A 79 -4.55 6.02 -12.16
N LEU A 80 -3.72 4.97 -12.10
CA LEU A 80 -2.59 4.91 -11.18
C LEU A 80 -1.54 5.96 -11.51
N ALA A 81 -1.15 6.12 -12.78
CA ALA A 81 -0.15 7.10 -13.19
C ALA A 81 -0.55 8.55 -12.87
N VAL A 82 -1.85 8.86 -12.89
CA VAL A 82 -2.40 10.17 -12.50
C VAL A 82 -2.46 10.33 -10.97
N ALA A 83 -2.80 9.26 -10.25
CA ALA A 83 -2.99 9.30 -8.80
C ALA A 83 -1.68 9.17 -8.01
N THR A 84 -0.67 8.49 -8.55
CA THR A 84 0.70 8.66 -8.08
C THR A 84 1.13 10.05 -8.50
N PRO A 85 1.50 10.96 -7.57
CA PRO A 85 2.28 12.11 -7.98
C PRO A 85 3.50 11.53 -8.69
N SER A 86 3.53 11.71 -10.00
CA SER A 86 4.61 11.26 -10.83
C SER A 86 5.89 11.78 -10.22
N GLU A 87 6.78 10.88 -9.79
CA GLU A 87 8.19 11.20 -9.58
C GLU A 87 8.83 11.75 -10.87
N SER A 88 8.09 11.80 -11.99
CA SER A 88 8.47 12.40 -13.28
C SER A 88 7.73 13.70 -13.62
N ALA A 89 7.00 14.32 -12.69
CA ALA A 89 6.83 15.77 -12.70
C ALA A 89 7.96 16.37 -11.85
N VAL A 90 9.21 16.12 -12.26
CA VAL A 90 10.32 16.99 -11.91
C VAL A 90 9.94 18.33 -12.53
N GLU A 91 9.33 19.21 -11.73
CA GLU A 91 9.41 20.64 -11.94
C GLU A 91 10.86 20.90 -12.36
N THR A 92 11.05 21.36 -13.59
CA THR A 92 12.34 21.72 -14.19
C THR A 92 13.40 21.96 -13.13
N ASP A 93 14.41 21.09 -13.06
CA ASP A 93 15.53 21.06 -12.09
C ASP A 93 16.12 22.46 -11.85
N SER A 94 15.42 23.21 -11.02
CA SER A 94 15.87 24.46 -10.48
C SER A 94 16.67 24.07 -9.25
N TRP A 95 17.99 24.09 -9.39
CA TRP A 95 18.91 24.02 -8.25
C TRP A 95 18.74 25.22 -7.29
N GLU A 96 17.92 26.21 -7.67
CA GLU A 96 17.51 27.34 -6.85
C GLU A 96 16.87 26.82 -5.55
N GLY A 97 17.54 27.06 -4.42
CA GLY A 97 17.07 26.62 -3.10
C GLY A 97 17.24 25.12 -2.80
N PHE A 98 17.84 24.33 -3.71
CA PHE A 98 18.22 22.95 -3.43
C PHE A 98 19.44 22.93 -2.49
N SER A 99 19.35 22.14 -1.42
CA SER A 99 20.46 21.90 -0.52
C SER A 99 20.61 20.39 -0.35
N LEU A 100 21.68 19.84 -0.93
CA LEU A 100 22.02 18.42 -0.79
C LEU A 100 22.04 18.02 0.70
N LYS A 101 22.60 18.86 1.56
CA LYS A 101 22.64 18.62 3.00
C LYS A 101 21.24 18.48 3.61
N ARG A 102 20.28 19.32 3.19
CA ARG A 102 18.89 19.26 3.68
C ARG A 102 18.19 17.98 3.22
N GLU A 103 18.36 17.60 1.95
CA GLU A 103 17.71 16.39 1.44
C GLU A 103 18.34 15.11 1.99
N ILE A 104 19.67 15.07 2.15
CA ILE A 104 20.33 13.96 2.85
C ILE A 104 19.79 13.84 4.28
N LEU A 105 19.61 14.96 5.01
CA LEU A 105 19.04 14.93 6.35
C LEU A 105 17.60 14.37 6.35
N LYS A 106 16.78 14.76 5.37
CA LYS A 106 15.40 14.25 5.24
C LYS A 106 15.37 12.74 5.00
N ILE A 107 16.20 12.25 4.09
CA ILE A 107 16.33 10.82 3.78
C ILE A 107 16.91 10.06 4.98
N GLU A 108 17.97 10.58 5.60
CA GLU A 108 18.59 10.00 6.79
C GLU A 108 17.58 9.87 7.94
N ARG A 109 16.78 10.91 8.18
CA ARG A 109 15.70 10.90 9.19
C ARG A 109 14.69 9.78 8.94
N GLU A 110 14.23 9.64 7.70
CA GLU A 110 13.22 8.64 7.34
C GLU A 110 13.73 7.22 7.54
N ILE A 111 14.96 6.94 7.08
CA ILE A 111 15.59 5.62 7.21
C ILE A 111 15.82 5.28 8.69
N ILE A 112 16.34 6.22 9.49
CA ILE A 112 16.54 6.02 10.93
C ILE A 112 15.21 5.81 11.66
N SER A 113 14.17 6.57 11.31
CA SER A 113 12.83 6.45 11.89
C SER A 113 12.24 5.06 11.66
N ARG A 114 12.34 4.54 10.43
CA ARG A 114 11.89 3.18 10.08
C ARG A 114 12.65 2.13 10.88
N ALA A 115 13.98 2.21 10.89
CA ALA A 115 14.80 1.26 11.65
C ALA A 115 14.51 1.30 13.17
N LEU A 116 14.22 2.48 13.73
CA LEU A 116 13.80 2.61 15.13
C LEU A 116 12.41 2.00 15.38
N ARG A 117 11.47 2.15 14.45
CA ARG A 117 10.14 1.51 14.55
C ARG A 117 10.26 0.00 14.51
N ASP A 118 11.00 -0.54 13.55
CA ASP A 118 11.20 -1.98 13.37
C ASP A 118 11.99 -2.60 14.54
N ALA A 119 12.83 -1.81 15.20
CA ALA A 119 13.58 -2.20 16.39
C ALA A 119 12.84 -1.96 17.72
N GLY A 120 11.56 -1.59 17.72
CA GLY A 120 10.78 -1.32 18.94
C GLY A 120 11.34 -0.18 19.79
N GLY A 121 11.97 0.82 19.15
CA GLY A 121 12.62 1.95 19.81
C GLY A 121 13.98 1.62 20.45
N SER A 122 14.55 0.44 20.20
CA SER A 122 15.90 0.07 20.65
C SER A 122 16.97 0.62 19.72
N VAL A 123 17.84 1.50 20.23
CA VAL A 123 18.92 2.13 19.46
C VAL A 123 20.00 1.10 19.09
N SER A 124 20.27 0.13 19.96
CA SER A 124 21.25 -0.93 19.68
C SER A 124 20.78 -1.81 18.52
N ALA A 125 19.52 -2.25 18.53
CA ALA A 125 18.96 -3.06 17.44
C ALA A 125 18.79 -2.26 16.14
N ALA A 126 18.31 -1.01 16.21
CA ALA A 126 18.23 -0.13 15.05
C ALA A 126 19.61 0.12 14.43
N SER A 127 20.65 0.27 15.25
CA SER A 127 22.03 0.46 14.74
C SER A 127 22.55 -0.75 13.97
N GLN A 128 22.14 -1.96 14.36
CA GLN A 128 22.48 -3.18 13.64
C GLN A 128 21.73 -3.28 12.30
N LEU A 129 20.43 -2.94 12.28
CA LEU A 129 19.64 -2.88 11.04
C LEU A 129 20.22 -1.89 10.01
N LEU A 130 20.74 -0.77 10.50
CA LEU A 130 21.36 0.27 9.67
C LEU A 130 22.83 -0.03 9.33
N GLY A 131 23.39 -1.15 9.78
CA GLY A 131 24.77 -1.56 9.48
C GLY A 131 25.86 -0.77 10.20
N PHE A 132 25.53 -0.06 11.30
CA PHE A 132 26.55 0.59 12.11
C PHE A 132 27.36 -0.46 12.89
N LYS A 133 28.68 -0.31 12.89
CA LYS A 133 29.59 -1.13 13.72
C LYS A 133 29.33 -0.94 15.22
N HIS A 134 28.95 0.27 15.61
CA HIS A 134 28.71 0.64 17.01
C HIS A 134 27.45 1.50 17.14
N HIS A 135 26.61 1.19 18.11
CA HIS A 135 25.38 1.93 18.40
C HIS A 135 25.63 3.40 18.79
N GLN A 136 26.83 3.72 19.29
CA GLN A 136 27.26 5.08 19.60
C GLN A 136 27.26 6.00 18.37
N SER A 137 27.51 5.46 17.17
CA SER A 137 27.44 6.23 15.92
C SER A 137 26.00 6.69 15.62
N LEU A 138 25.02 5.84 15.90
CA LEU A 138 23.61 6.19 15.76
C LEU A 138 23.17 7.18 16.84
N ILE A 139 23.61 6.99 18.10
CA ILE A 139 23.35 7.93 19.19
C ILE A 139 23.90 9.33 18.87
N ALA A 140 25.14 9.43 18.38
CA ALA A 140 25.73 10.70 17.99
C ALA A 140 24.91 11.38 16.87
N SER A 141 24.44 10.60 15.90
CA SER A 141 23.62 11.11 14.79
C SER A 141 22.25 11.60 15.26
N LEU A 142 21.60 10.89 16.18
CA LEU A 142 20.34 11.30 16.81
C LEU A 142 20.50 12.58 17.65
N ASN A 143 21.54 12.65 18.48
CA ASN A 143 21.74 13.80 19.37
C ASN A 143 22.14 15.08 18.64
N THR A 144 22.79 14.96 17.48
CA THR A 144 23.29 16.11 16.71
C THR A 144 22.32 16.55 15.62
N ARG A 145 21.83 15.60 14.80
CA ARG A 145 21.09 15.88 13.57
C ARG A 145 19.59 15.63 13.68
N HIS A 146 19.17 14.66 14.51
CA HIS A 146 17.78 14.15 14.54
C HIS A 146 17.20 14.11 15.97
N LYS A 147 17.25 15.25 16.67
CA LYS A 147 16.79 15.36 18.07
C LYS A 147 15.29 15.11 18.22
N ASP A 148 14.52 15.39 17.18
CA ASP A 148 13.09 15.15 17.09
C ASP A 148 12.73 13.65 17.17
N LEU A 149 13.59 12.78 16.63
CA LEU A 149 13.41 11.32 16.71
C LEU A 149 13.60 10.76 18.13
N LEU A 150 14.29 11.48 19.02
CA LEU A 150 14.42 11.10 20.43
C LEU A 150 13.09 11.23 21.18
N THR A 151 12.25 12.18 20.76
CA THR A 151 10.91 12.36 21.34
C THR A 151 9.96 11.26 20.86
N ALA A 152 10.05 10.88 19.58
CA ALA A 152 9.29 9.78 18.99
C ALA A 152 9.68 8.41 19.58
N ARG A 153 10.94 8.22 19.98
CA ARG A 153 11.41 7.03 20.71
C ARG A 153 10.64 6.81 22.01
N SER A 154 10.45 7.85 22.82
CA SER A 154 9.78 7.75 24.13
C SER A 154 8.34 7.27 24.00
N ALA A 155 7.65 7.67 22.92
CA ALA A 155 6.30 7.20 22.61
C ALA A 155 6.30 5.71 22.18
N ASN A 156 7.19 5.32 21.27
CA ASN A 156 7.26 3.94 20.77
C ASN A 156 7.72 2.92 21.83
N GLN A 157 8.53 3.34 22.80
CA GLN A 157 8.90 2.49 23.94
C GLN A 157 7.72 2.25 24.90
N ALA A 158 6.83 3.21 25.07
CA ALA A 158 5.61 3.05 25.86
C ALA A 158 4.64 2.04 25.23
N GLU A 159 4.54 2.03 23.89
CA GLU A 159 3.71 1.07 23.14
C GLU A 159 4.31 -0.34 23.18
N SER A 160 5.64 -0.47 23.06
CA SER A 160 6.34 -1.77 23.10
C SER A 160 6.31 -2.42 24.50
N GLY A 161 6.20 -1.63 25.57
CA GLY A 161 6.09 -2.09 26.96
C GLY A 161 4.72 -2.69 27.32
N GLN A 162 3.67 -2.42 26.54
CA GLN A 162 2.33 -2.98 26.79
C GLN A 162 2.14 -4.38 26.18
N VAL A 163 2.99 -4.79 25.23
CA VAL A 163 2.82 -6.07 24.51
C VAL A 163 3.48 -7.26 25.23
N GLN A 164 4.23 -7.05 26.33
CA GLN A 164 4.95 -8.14 27.03
C GLN A 164 4.18 -8.80 28.21
N HIS A 165 2.95 -8.38 28.52
CA HIS A 165 2.09 -9.11 29.46
C HIS A 165 0.87 -9.72 28.76
N SER A 166 1.10 -10.69 27.89
CA SER A 166 0.08 -11.68 27.52
C SER A 166 0.76 -13.03 27.41
N ALA A 167 0.54 -13.84 28.43
CA ALA A 167 1.20 -15.10 28.69
C ALA A 167 1.02 -16.09 27.52
N VAL A 168 2.12 -16.62 27.01
CA VAL A 168 2.12 -17.87 26.27
C VAL A 168 2.15 -18.99 27.31
N ASN A 169 0.96 -19.50 27.65
CA ASN A 169 0.79 -20.76 28.35
C ASN A 169 1.20 -21.89 27.38
N VAL A 170 2.39 -22.47 27.58
CA VAL A 170 2.82 -23.65 26.82
C VAL A 170 2.26 -24.89 27.53
N PRO A 171 1.41 -25.71 26.89
CA PRO A 171 0.92 -26.93 27.51
C PRO A 171 2.04 -27.96 27.65
N ASN A 172 2.16 -28.50 28.86
CA ASN A 172 3.02 -29.62 29.22
C ASN A 172 2.57 -30.88 28.46
N PHE A 173 3.41 -31.41 27.59
CA PHE A 173 3.21 -32.73 26.99
C PHE A 173 4.00 -33.76 27.80
N ASP A 174 3.32 -34.37 28.76
CA ASP A 174 3.66 -35.71 29.25
C ASP A 174 3.54 -36.70 28.09
N LEU A 175 4.62 -37.41 27.77
CA LEU A 175 4.55 -38.70 27.10
C LEU A 175 5.54 -39.67 27.75
N ALA A 176 4.93 -40.65 28.40
CA ALA A 176 5.55 -41.85 28.94
C ALA A 176 6.30 -42.66 27.87
N ARG A 177 7.51 -43.10 28.21
CA ARG A 177 7.94 -44.50 28.18
C ARG A 177 9.33 -44.66 28.79
#